data_AF-A0A7S2H5R0-F1
#
_entry.id   AF-A0A7S2H5R0-F1
#
_cell.length_a   1.000
_cell.length_b   1.000
_cell.length_c   1.000
_cell.angle_alpha   90.00
_cell.angle_beta   90.00
_cell.angle_gamma   90.00
#
_symmetry.space_group_name_H-M   'P 1'
#
loop_
_entity.id
_entity.type
_entity.pdbx_description
1 polymer ?
#
loop_
_entity_poly.entity_id
_entity_poly.type
_entity_poly.pdbx_seq_one_letter_code
_entity_poly.pdbx_strand_id
1 'polypeptide(L)'
;RSDMLLNVLHCLRHPVHKDHEKVIGNFSSSFLCPISVQGGDTVSILDHARGAQTSLVECQSNNAISGVDVMSLINERRSSSGVAVAPFIFVSAMGLEHAEGLA
;
A
#
# COMPACT_ATOMS: atom_id res chain seq x y z
N ARG A 1 -1.16 -21.34 0.83
CA ARG A 1 -0.20 -20.21 0.75
C ARG A 1 -0.65 -19.18 1.78
N SER A 2 0.12 -18.98 2.84
CA SER A 2 -0.27 -18.09 3.95
C SER A 2 0.40 -16.71 3.89
N ASP A 3 1.30 -16.51 2.92
CA ASP A 3 2.00 -15.25 2.69
C ASP A 3 1.60 -14.68 1.32
N MET A 4 1.24 -13.40 1.30
CA MET A 4 0.83 -12.68 0.10
C MET A 4 1.40 -11.26 0.07
N LEU A 5 1.48 -10.69 -1.14
CA LEU A 5 1.76 -9.27 -1.33
C LEU A 5 0.43 -8.59 -1.67
N LEU A 6 0.05 -7.62 -0.84
CA LEU A 6 -1.11 -6.78 -1.05
C LEU A 6 -0.65 -5.46 -1.67
N ASN A 7 -1.26 -5.05 -2.79
CA ASN A 7 -1.02 -3.73 -3.35
C ASN A 7 -1.94 -2.72 -2.64
N VAL A 8 -1.37 -1.81 -1.85
CA VAL A 8 -2.14 -0.82 -1.10
C VAL A 8 -2.14 0.49 -1.86
N LEU A 9 -3.32 0.94 -2.31
CA LEU A 9 -3.52 2.23 -2.97
C LEU A 9 -3.92 3.29 -1.94
N HIS A 10 -3.33 4.48 -2.01
CA HIS A 10 -3.63 5.61 -1.13
C HIS A 10 -3.56 6.94 -1.88
N CYS A 11 -4.08 8.01 -1.27
CA CYS A 11 -4.09 9.36 -1.82
C CYS A 11 -3.35 10.39 -0.95
N LEU A 12 -2.53 9.93 0.01
CA LEU A 12 -1.72 10.79 0.86
C LEU A 12 -0.89 11.79 0.04
N ARG A 13 -1.03 13.07 0.38
CA ARG A 13 -0.26 14.15 -0.24
C ARG A 13 1.01 14.41 0.56
N HIS A 14 2.12 14.63 -0.14
CA HIS A 14 3.36 15.05 0.51
C HIS A 14 3.35 16.58 0.68
N PRO A 15 3.73 17.11 1.86
CA PRO A 15 3.68 18.55 2.16
C PRO A 15 4.85 19.31 1.53
N VAL A 16 5.04 19.18 0.21
CA VAL A 16 6.13 19.80 -0.54
C VAL A 16 5.90 21.29 -0.84
N HIS A 17 4.66 21.76 -0.70
CA HIS A 17 4.27 23.16 -0.93
C HIS A 17 3.10 23.56 -0.03
N LYS A 18 2.98 24.83 0.36
CA LYS A 18 1.90 25.34 1.23
C LYS A 18 0.48 25.10 0.69
N ASP A 19 0.33 25.00 -0.62
CA ASP A 19 -0.96 24.81 -1.31
C ASP A 19 -1.17 23.37 -1.80
N HIS A 20 -0.38 22.39 -1.33
CA HIS A 20 -0.47 20.99 -1.78
C HIS A 20 -1.87 20.39 -1.66
N GLU A 21 -2.65 20.75 -0.64
CA GLU A 21 -4.05 20.31 -0.46
C GLU A 21 -5.05 20.97 -1.42
N LYS A 22 -4.71 22.12 -2.01
CA LYS A 22 -5.64 22.93 -2.82
C LYS A 22 -5.57 22.62 -4.32
N VAL A 23 -4.61 21.80 -4.74
CA VAL A 23 -4.38 21.47 -6.14
C VAL A 23 -5.24 20.28 -6.55
N ILE A 24 -5.86 20.38 -7.73
CA ILE A 24 -6.53 19.25 -8.39
C ILE A 24 -5.48 18.49 -9.20
N GLY A 25 -5.39 17.19 -8.99
CA GLY A 25 -4.43 16.34 -9.68
C GLY A 25 -4.54 14.88 -9.24
N ASN A 26 -3.77 14.01 -9.89
CA ASN A 26 -3.66 12.63 -9.47
C ASN A 26 -2.61 12.49 -8.36
N PHE A 27 -3.07 12.24 -7.14
CA PHE A 27 -2.22 11.94 -5.98
C PHE A 27 -2.28 10.46 -5.59
N SER A 28 -2.82 9.60 -6.46
CA SER A 28 -2.83 8.16 -6.21
C SER A 28 -1.39 7.64 -6.21
N SER A 29 -0.99 7.01 -5.12
CA SER A 29 0.24 6.23 -5.05
C SER A 29 -0.06 4.87 -4.45
N SER A 30 0.85 3.92 -4.66
CA SER A 30 0.71 2.60 -4.06
C SER A 30 2.02 2.12 -3.46
N PHE A 31 1.93 1.15 -2.56
CA PHE A 31 3.07 0.39 -2.05
C PHE A 31 2.68 -1.07 -1.87
N LEU A 32 3.67 -1.97 -1.85
CA LEU A 32 3.43 -3.40 -1.64
C LEU A 32 3.60 -3.73 -0.16
N CYS A 33 2.55 -4.28 0.44
CA CYS A 33 2.54 -4.69 1.84
C CYS A 33 2.60 -6.22 1.93
N PRO A 34 3.64 -6.81 2.55
CA PRO A 34 3.68 -8.24 2.83
C PRO A 34 2.69 -8.56 3.95
N ILE A 35 1.78 -9.49 3.69
CA ILE A 35 0.79 -9.97 4.66
C ILE A 35 1.01 -11.45 4.91
N SER A 36 1.09 -11.82 6.19
CA SER A 36 1.16 -13.21 6.64
C SER A 36 -0.03 -13.56 7.52
N VAL A 37 -0.71 -14.65 7.16
CA VAL A 37 -1.77 -15.28 7.96
C VAL A 37 -1.32 -16.65 8.47
N GLN A 38 -0.02 -16.82 8.71
CA GLN A 38 0.51 -18.06 9.29
C GLN A 38 -0.06 -18.32 10.68
N GLY A 39 -0.30 -19.59 11.01
CA GLY A 39 -0.96 -20.02 12.25
C GLY A 39 -2.48 -20.17 12.11
N GLY A 40 -3.12 -19.46 11.17
CA GLY A 40 -4.57 -19.60 10.94
C GLY A 40 -5.36 -19.47 12.25
N ASP A 41 -6.20 -20.46 12.54
CA ASP A 41 -7.07 -20.45 13.73
C ASP A 41 -6.32 -20.56 15.07
N THR A 42 -5.01 -20.86 15.07
CA THR A 42 -4.21 -20.89 16.30
C THR A 42 -3.71 -19.50 16.71
N VAL A 43 -3.91 -18.49 15.88
CA VAL A 43 -3.51 -17.10 16.13
C VAL A 43 -4.76 -16.24 16.17
N SER A 44 -4.82 -15.31 17.11
CA SER A 44 -6.00 -14.45 17.23
C SER A 44 -6.09 -13.49 16.05
N ILE A 45 -7.32 -13.11 15.66
CA ILE A 45 -7.54 -12.07 14.66
C ILE A 45 -6.85 -10.74 15.04
N LEU A 46 -6.75 -10.45 16.34
CA LEU A 46 -6.10 -9.25 16.85
C LEU A 46 -4.59 -9.28 16.59
N ASP A 47 -3.95 -10.43 16.74
CA ASP A 47 -2.52 -10.58 16.49
C ASP A 47 -2.20 -10.49 15.00
N HIS A 48 -3.06 -11.09 14.15
CA HIS A 48 -2.98 -10.87 12.70
C HIS A 48 -3.13 -9.40 12.33
N ALA A 49 -4.11 -8.70 12.91
CA ALA A 49 -4.34 -7.28 12.66
C ALA A 49 -3.14 -6.42 13.08
N ARG A 50 -2.54 -6.70 14.25
CA ARG A 50 -1.32 -6.03 14.73
C ARG A 50 -0.12 -6.26 13.81
N GLY A 51 0.07 -7.50 13.35
CA GLY A 51 1.11 -7.84 12.38
C GLY A 51 0.93 -7.06 11.08
N ALA A 52 -0.27 -7.12 10.50
CA ALA A 52 -0.60 -6.38 9.28
C ALA A 52 -0.44 -4.87 9.44
N GLN A 53 -0.86 -4.30 10.57
CA GLN A 53 -0.69 -2.87 10.88
C GLN A 53 0.78 -2.47 10.95
N THR A 54 1.62 -3.30 11.59
CA THR A 54 3.07 -3.05 11.67
C THR A 54 3.68 -3.00 10.28
N SER A 55 3.41 -4.00 9.43
CA SER A 55 3.90 -4.03 8.05
C SER A 55 3.38 -2.85 7.22
N LEU A 56 2.12 -2.46 7.39
CA LEU A 56 1.53 -1.34 6.66
C LEU A 56 2.22 -0.02 7.02
N VAL A 57 2.45 0.26 8.31
CA VAL A 57 3.13 1.47 8.78
C VAL A 57 4.58 1.51 8.27
N GLU A 58 5.29 0.38 8.33
CA GLU A 58 6.67 0.28 7.84
C GLU A 58 6.75 0.54 6.33
N CYS A 59 5.90 -0.11 5.53
CA CYS A 59 5.87 0.07 4.08
C CYS A 59 5.46 1.50 3.70
N GLN A 60 4.46 2.08 4.37
CA GLN A 60 4.04 3.46 4.15
C GLN A 60 5.17 4.44 4.44
N SER A 61 5.94 4.22 5.52
CA SER A 61 7.06 5.10 5.90
C SER A 61 8.22 5.08 4.89
N ASN A 62 8.28 4.06 4.02
CA ASN A 62 9.33 3.85 3.03
C ASN A 62 8.80 3.84 1.58
N ASN A 63 7.68 4.53 1.31
CA ASN A 63 6.98 4.48 0.02
C ASN A 63 7.49 5.48 -1.04
N ALA A 64 8.73 5.96 -0.93
CA ALA A 64 9.32 6.90 -1.90
C ALA A 64 9.42 6.32 -3.32
N ILE A 65 9.47 4.99 -3.43
CA ILE A 65 9.38 4.25 -4.70
C ILE A 65 7.97 3.66 -4.77
N SER A 66 7.27 3.89 -5.89
CA SER A 66 5.89 3.45 -6.04
C SER A 66 5.80 1.92 -6.10
N GLY A 67 4.69 1.36 -5.64
CA GLY A 67 4.41 -0.07 -5.71
C GLY A 67 4.42 -0.59 -7.14
N VAL A 68 4.06 0.24 -8.13
CA VAL A 68 4.17 -0.08 -9.56
C VAL A 68 5.62 -0.26 -9.97
N ASP A 69 6.50 0.65 -9.58
CA ASP A 69 7.94 0.55 -9.87
C ASP A 69 8.54 -0.68 -9.17
N VAL A 70 8.16 -0.94 -7.92
CA VAL A 70 8.59 -2.15 -7.19
C VAL A 70 8.12 -3.43 -7.90
N MET A 71 6.89 -3.48 -8.40
CA MET A 71 6.39 -4.62 -9.17
C MET A 71 7.15 -4.81 -10.49
N SER A 72 7.48 -3.71 -11.20
CA SER A 72 8.32 -3.75 -12.40
C SER A 72 9.70 -4.32 -12.08
N LEU A 73 10.35 -3.84 -11.02
CA LEU A 73 11.65 -4.36 -10.56
C LEU A 73 11.60 -5.85 -10.19
N ILE A 74 10.52 -6.32 -9.57
CA ILE A 74 10.33 -7.74 -9.26
C ILE A 74 10.20 -8.56 -10.54
N ASN A 75 9.43 -8.09 -11.51
CA ASN A 75 9.23 -8.75 -12.80
C ASN A 75 10.53 -8.83 -13.61
N GLU A 76 11.29 -7.74 -13.66
CA GLU A 76 12.62 -7.69 -14.27
C GLU A 76 13.56 -8.74 -13.65
N ARG A 77 13.65 -8.78 -12.31
CA ARG A 77 14.49 -9.75 -11.60
C ARG A 77 14.06 -11.21 -11.82
N ARG A 78 12.78 -11.46 -12.06
CA ARG A 78 12.23 -12.80 -12.32
C ARG A 78 12.30 -13.19 -13.80
N SER A 79 12.78 -12.32 -14.68
CA SER A 79 12.69 -12.50 -16.14
C SER A 79 11.25 -12.81 -16.59
N SER A 80 10.26 -12.31 -15.86
CA SER A 80 8.84 -12.54 -16.11
C SER A 80 8.20 -11.25 -16.59
N SER A 81 7.74 -11.22 -17.85
CA SER A 81 6.98 -10.08 -18.39
C SER A 81 5.48 -10.39 -18.34
N GLY A 82 4.65 -9.40 -17.96
CA GLY A 82 3.19 -9.51 -17.95
C GLY A 82 2.58 -10.32 -16.80
N VAL A 83 3.38 -10.76 -15.82
CA VAL A 83 2.87 -11.46 -14.63
C VAL A 83 2.46 -10.44 -13.55
N ALA A 84 1.26 -10.60 -13.01
CA ALA A 84 0.79 -9.79 -11.89
C ALA A 84 1.53 -10.19 -10.60
N VAL A 85 2.39 -9.30 -10.10
CA VAL A 85 3.18 -9.52 -8.87
C VAL A 85 2.30 -9.48 -7.63
N ALA A 86 1.40 -8.50 -7.54
CA ALA A 86 0.44 -8.32 -6.45
C ALA A 86 -0.94 -7.99 -7.07
N PRO A 87 -1.72 -9.00 -7.48
CA PRO A 87 -2.97 -8.80 -8.22
C PRO A 87 -4.13 -8.27 -7.36
N PHE A 88 -4.04 -8.40 -6.04
CA PHE A 88 -5.07 -7.95 -5.12
C PHE A 88 -4.74 -6.55 -4.62
N ILE A 89 -5.71 -5.64 -4.79
CA ILE A 89 -5.57 -4.23 -4.44
C ILE A 89 -6.47 -3.92 -3.26
N PHE A 90 -5.92 -3.26 -2.25
CA PHE A 90 -6.67 -2.64 -1.17
C PHE A 90 -6.63 -1.12 -1.34
N VAL A 91 -7.80 -0.52 -1.60
CA VAL A 91 -7.93 0.94 -1.71
C VAL A 91 -8.19 1.49 -0.32
N SER A 92 -7.19 2.19 0.22
CA SER A 92 -7.27 2.78 1.54
C SER A 92 -7.91 4.17 1.50
N ALA A 93 -8.66 4.50 2.54
CA ALA A 93 -9.15 5.86 2.78
C ALA A 93 -8.05 6.84 3.24
N MET A 94 -6.79 6.39 3.38
CA MET A 94 -5.67 7.25 3.75
C MET A 94 -5.50 8.43 2.77
N GLY A 95 -5.63 9.65 3.29
CA GLY A 95 -5.55 10.89 2.52
C GLY A 95 -6.90 11.38 1.98
N LEU A 96 -8.00 10.66 2.23
CA LEU A 96 -9.36 11.15 1.97
C LEU A 96 -9.92 11.99 3.13
N GLU A 97 -9.29 11.99 4.32
CA GLU A 97 -9.77 12.78 5.46
C GLU A 97 -9.85 14.30 5.17
N HIS A 98 -9.05 14.81 4.23
CA HIS A 98 -9.08 16.21 3.81
C HIS A 98 -10.17 16.52 2.78
N ALA A 99 -10.72 15.50 2.10
CA ALA A 99 -11.79 15.67 1.12
C ALA A 99 -13.17 15.82 1.77
N GLU A 100 -13.38 15.25 2.96
CA GLU A 100 -14.67 15.30 3.67
C GLU A 100 -14.98 16.67 4.29
N GLY A 101 -13.98 17.55 4.46
CA GLY A 101 -14.16 18.93 4.95
C GLY A 101 -14.69 19.93 3.90
N LEU A 102 -15.06 19.47 2.71
CA LEU A 102 -15.57 20.27 1.60
C LEU A 102 -17.04 19.95 1.23
N ALA A 103 -17.73 19.13 2.04
CA ALA A 103 -19.16 18.87 1.90
C ALA A 103 -20.02 19.89 2.65
#